data_AF-A0A645D1Y8-F1
#
_entry.id   AF-A0A645D1Y8-F1
#
_cell.length_a   1.000
_cell.length_b   1.000
_cell.length_c   1.000
_cell.angle_alpha   90.00
_cell.angle_beta   90.00
_cell.angle_gamma   90.00
#
_symmetry.space_group_name_H-M   'P 1'
#
loop_
_entity.id
_entity.type
_entity.pdbx_description
1 polymer ?
#
loop_
_entity_poly.entity_id
_entity_poly.type
_entity_poly.pdbx_seq_one_letter_code
_entity_poly.pdbx_strand_id
1 'polypeptide(L)'
;MKDLDGVCELQKMYFIKEARGTGAAGKIIKVALDFARERYNKCYLETLNSMEAANKFYQKNGFYKLDRPIIETEHFGCDAWYLMDL
;
A
#
# COMPACT_ATOMS: atom_id res chain seq x y z
N MET A 1 3.29 -17.84 15.03
CA MET A 1 3.40 -16.86 13.93
C MET A 1 1.98 -16.40 13.65
N LYS A 2 1.72 -15.09 13.57
CA LYS A 2 0.36 -14.59 13.31
C LYS A 2 -0.05 -15.03 11.90
N ASP A 3 -1.15 -15.76 11.78
CA ASP A 3 -1.72 -16.14 10.50
C ASP A 3 -2.11 -14.87 9.74
N LEU A 4 -1.37 -14.58 8.66
CA LEU A 4 -1.66 -13.49 7.71
C LEU A 4 -2.66 -13.93 6.65
N ASP A 5 -3.41 -14.99 6.94
CA ASP A 5 -4.38 -15.57 6.02
C ASP A 5 -5.37 -14.49 5.57
N GLY A 6 -5.46 -14.33 4.25
CA GLY A 6 -6.31 -13.32 3.63
C GLY A 6 -5.74 -11.89 3.65
N VAL A 7 -4.44 -11.70 3.91
CA VAL A 7 -3.77 -10.39 3.73
C VAL A 7 -2.85 -10.45 2.52
N CYS A 8 -3.05 -9.54 1.56
CA CYS A 8 -2.10 -9.32 0.46
C CYS A 8 -1.23 -8.10 0.72
N GLU A 9 -0.11 -7.99 -0.02
CA GLU A 9 0.76 -6.81 0.01
C GLU A 9 0.73 -6.06 -1.32
N LEU A 10 0.52 -4.75 -1.28
CA LEU A 10 0.68 -3.86 -2.44
C LEU A 10 2.13 -3.38 -2.51
N GLN A 11 2.85 -3.86 -3.51
CA GLN A 11 4.26 -3.51 -3.72
C GLN A 11 4.47 -2.75 -5.04
N LYS A 12 5.60 -2.02 -5.11
CA LYS A 12 6.16 -1.45 -6.35
C LYS A 12 5.26 -0.46 -7.10
N MET A 13 4.57 0.41 -6.36
CA MET A 13 3.78 1.51 -6.94
C MET A 13 4.67 2.71 -7.32
N TYR A 14 5.32 2.64 -8.48
CA TYR A 14 6.19 3.70 -9.01
C TYR A 14 5.70 4.27 -10.34
N PHE A 15 5.86 5.58 -10.50
CA PHE A 15 5.49 6.28 -11.73
C PHE A 15 6.64 7.17 -12.21
N ILE A 16 6.91 7.09 -13.52
CA ILE A 16 7.77 8.05 -14.23
C ILE A 16 7.25 9.47 -14.03
N LYS A 17 8.12 10.46 -14.13
CA LYS A 17 7.80 11.85 -13.77
C LYS A 17 6.64 12.40 -14.60
N GLU A 18 6.59 12.04 -15.86
CA GLU A 18 5.62 12.44 -16.88
C GLU A 18 4.21 11.90 -16.59
N ALA A 19 4.12 10.77 -15.88
CA ALA A 19 2.85 10.16 -15.53
C ALA A 19 2.26 10.69 -14.20
N ARG A 20 3.03 11.45 -13.42
CA ARG A 20 2.57 11.99 -12.12
C ARG A 20 1.60 13.14 -12.34
N GLY A 21 0.63 13.29 -11.43
CA GLY A 21 -0.40 14.34 -11.53
C GLY A 21 -1.46 14.12 -12.60
N THR A 22 -1.35 13.07 -13.43
CA THR A 22 -2.32 12.75 -14.50
C THR A 22 -3.54 11.94 -14.03
N GLY A 23 -3.53 11.48 -12.78
CA GLY A 23 -4.52 10.53 -12.25
C GLY A 23 -4.22 9.05 -12.58
N ALA A 24 -3.14 8.75 -13.30
CA ALA A 24 -2.74 7.37 -13.62
C ALA A 24 -2.58 6.48 -12.38
N ALA A 25 -1.97 7.01 -11.31
CA ALA A 25 -1.81 6.26 -10.05
C ALA A 25 -3.13 5.81 -9.43
N GLY A 26 -4.16 6.66 -9.48
CA GLY A 26 -5.51 6.33 -9.02
C GLY A 26 -6.15 5.19 -9.82
N LYS A 27 -5.92 5.15 -11.14
CA LYS A 27 -6.42 4.07 -11.99
C LYS A 27 -5.72 2.75 -11.68
N ILE A 28 -4.39 2.76 -11.54
CA ILE A 28 -3.60 1.56 -11.26
C ILE A 28 -3.94 0.98 -9.88
N ILE A 29 -4.01 1.82 -8.83
CA ILE A 29 -4.34 1.31 -7.50
C ILE A 29 -5.76 0.72 -7.47
N LYS A 30 -6.72 1.32 -8.19
CA LYS A 30 -8.07 0.77 -8.28
C LYS A 30 -8.05 -0.62 -8.90
N VAL A 31 -7.37 -0.81 -10.02
CA VAL A 31 -7.26 -2.12 -10.69
C VAL A 31 -6.61 -3.16 -9.76
N ALA A 32 -5.53 -2.78 -9.06
CA ALA A 32 -4.86 -3.67 -8.12
C ALA A 32 -5.76 -4.06 -6.93
N LEU A 33 -6.49 -3.10 -6.35
CA LEU A 33 -7.39 -3.34 -5.22
C LEU A 33 -8.64 -4.14 -5.63
N ASP A 34 -9.20 -3.88 -6.80
CA ASP A 34 -10.33 -4.67 -7.33
C ASP A 34 -9.92 -6.13 -7.51
N PHE A 35 -8.72 -6.39 -8.04
CA PHE A 35 -8.17 -7.74 -8.11
C PHE A 35 -7.98 -8.37 -6.71
N ALA A 36 -7.49 -7.59 -5.75
CA ALA A 36 -7.23 -8.09 -4.40
C ALA A 36 -8.53 -8.46 -3.65
N ARG A 37 -9.61 -7.68 -3.81
CA ARG A 37 -10.92 -7.90 -3.16
C ARG A 37 -11.55 -9.25 -3.43
N GLU A 38 -11.27 -9.84 -4.58
CA GLU A 38 -11.81 -11.17 -4.93
C GLU A 38 -11.13 -12.30 -4.16
N ARG A 39 -9.99 -12.04 -3.49
CA ARG A 39 -9.06 -13.07 -2.98
C ARG A 39 -8.59 -12.83 -1.54
N TYR A 40 -8.70 -11.61 -1.04
CA TYR A 40 -8.13 -11.18 0.24
C TYR A 40 -9.09 -10.28 1.00
N ASN A 41 -8.94 -10.27 2.32
CA ASN A 41 -9.73 -9.47 3.26
C ASN A 41 -9.05 -8.12 3.55
N LYS A 42 -7.71 -8.06 3.44
CA LYS A 42 -6.94 -6.86 3.73
C LYS A 42 -5.77 -6.68 2.77
N CYS A 43 -5.39 -5.43 2.54
CA CYS A 43 -4.22 -5.05 1.77
C CYS A 43 -3.24 -4.26 2.63
N TYR A 44 -2.03 -4.77 2.80
CA TYR A 44 -0.94 -4.16 3.51
C TYR A 44 0.04 -3.47 2.55
N LEU A 45 0.74 -2.43 2.99
CA LEU A 45 1.90 -1.90 2.28
C LEU A 45 2.89 -1.24 3.23
N GLU A 46 4.13 -1.18 2.77
CA GLU A 46 5.23 -0.46 3.40
C GLU A 46 5.75 0.65 2.48
N THR A 47 6.18 1.77 3.08
CA THR A 47 6.74 2.90 2.36
C THR A 47 7.69 3.71 3.24
N LEU A 48 8.18 4.83 2.72
CA LEU A 48 9.03 5.77 3.45
C LEU A 48 8.22 6.97 3.93
N ASN A 49 8.42 7.45 5.16
CA ASN A 49 7.82 8.70 5.66
C ASN A 49 8.23 9.90 4.77
N SER A 50 9.44 9.87 4.21
CA SER A 50 9.94 10.91 3.29
C SER A 50 9.17 10.97 1.95
N MET A 51 8.44 9.91 1.58
CA MET A 51 7.59 9.89 0.39
C MET A 51 6.21 10.50 0.69
N GLU A 52 6.16 11.78 1.07
CA GLU A 52 4.93 12.45 1.53
C GLU A 52 3.74 12.32 0.54
N ALA A 53 4.02 12.42 -0.76
CA ALA A 53 3.00 12.28 -1.80
C ALA A 53 2.38 10.87 -1.82
N ALA A 54 3.20 9.83 -1.62
CA ALA A 54 2.72 8.45 -1.54
C ALA A 54 1.89 8.22 -0.26
N ASN A 55 2.38 8.71 0.89
CA ASN A 55 1.66 8.62 2.17
C ASN A 55 0.27 9.26 2.08
N LYS A 56 0.17 10.49 1.56
CA LYS A 56 -1.12 11.18 1.34
C LYS A 56 -1.99 10.42 0.34
N PHE A 57 -1.39 9.86 -0.70
CA PHE A 57 -2.11 9.08 -1.71
C PHE A 57 -2.73 7.82 -1.11
N TYR A 58 -2.00 7.03 -0.32
CA TYR A 58 -2.53 5.82 0.29
C TYR A 58 -3.66 6.13 1.28
N GLN A 59 -3.49 7.13 2.14
CA GLN A 59 -4.54 7.57 3.06
C GLN A 59 -5.82 7.97 2.33
N LYS A 60 -5.70 8.70 1.22
CA LYS A 60 -6.84 9.09 0.38
C LYS A 60 -7.54 7.89 -0.28
N ASN A 61 -6.83 6.79 -0.50
CA ASN A 61 -7.38 5.56 -1.11
C ASN A 61 -7.85 4.52 -0.08
N GLY A 62 -8.05 4.91 1.19
CA GLY A 62 -8.67 4.07 2.21
C GLY A 62 -7.70 3.27 3.08
N PHE A 63 -6.40 3.49 2.94
CA PHE A 63 -5.41 2.91 3.83
C PHE A 63 -5.30 3.70 5.14
N TYR A 64 -5.29 3.01 6.28
CA TYR A 64 -4.98 3.59 7.58
C TYR A 64 -3.53 3.28 7.99
N LYS A 65 -2.89 4.24 8.65
CA LYS A 65 -1.50 4.12 9.11
C LYS A 65 -1.43 3.18 10.30
N LEU A 66 -0.36 2.39 10.37
CA LEU A 66 -0.01 1.54 11.50
C LEU A 66 1.22 2.09 12.22
N ASP A 67 1.30 1.83 13.52
CA ASP A 67 2.46 2.22 14.34
C ASP A 67 3.68 1.32 14.13
N ARG A 68 3.46 0.12 13.59
CA ARG A 68 4.49 -0.91 13.37
C ARG A 68 4.07 -1.85 12.23
N PRO A 69 5.01 -2.56 11.58
CA PRO A 69 4.65 -3.49 10.53
C PRO A 69 3.85 -4.68 11.07
N ILE A 70 2.99 -5.26 10.24
CA ILE A 70 2.23 -6.47 10.60
C ILE A 70 3.10 -7.75 10.52
N ILE A 71 4.17 -7.67 9.75
CA ILE A 71 5.20 -8.69 9.56
C ILE A 71 6.58 -8.09 9.75
N GLU A 72 7.45 -8.80 10.45
CA GLU A 72 8.88 -8.46 10.42
C GLU A 72 9.43 -8.91 9.07
N THR A 73 9.52 -7.99 8.12
CA THR A 73 10.24 -8.21 6.86
C THR A 73 11.72 -7.95 7.07
N GLU A 74 12.60 -8.60 6.30
CA GLU A 74 14.03 -8.24 6.25
C GLU A 74 14.27 -6.87 5.56
N HIS A 75 13.21 -6.11 5.26
CA HIS A 75 13.30 -4.79 4.63
C HIS A 75 13.54 -3.71 5.69
N PHE A 76 14.80 -3.54 6.08
CA PHE A 76 15.27 -2.46 6.97
C PHE A 76 15.10 -1.03 6.41
N GLY A 77 14.46 -0.86 5.25
CA GLY A 77 14.36 0.42 4.57
C GLY A 77 13.08 1.21 4.88
N CYS A 78 11.96 0.53 5.11
CA CYS A 78 10.65 1.19 5.23
C CYS A 78 10.37 1.60 6.68
N ASP A 79 9.90 2.83 6.87
CA ASP A 79 9.60 3.43 8.18
C ASP A 79 8.14 3.91 8.29
N ALA A 80 7.29 3.56 7.32
CA ALA A 80 5.86 3.82 7.32
C ALA A 80 5.07 2.61 6.82
N TRP A 81 4.01 2.24 7.55
CA TRP A 81 3.20 1.05 7.29
C TRP A 81 1.73 1.38 7.24
N TYR A 82 1.01 0.71 6.35
CA TYR A 82 -0.39 0.99 6.08
C TYR A 82 -1.17 -0.30 5.85
N LEU A 83 -2.45 -0.28 6.23
CA LEU A 83 -3.37 -1.39 6.02
C LEU A 83 -4.70 -0.86 5.52
N MET A 84 -5.39 -1.65 4.71
CA MET A 84 -6.72 -1.36 4.20
C MET A 84 -7.58 -2.61 4.33
N ASP A 85 -8.81 -2.45 4.77
CA ASP A 85 -9.84 -3.50 4.65
C ASP A 85 -10.36 -3.47 3.21
N LEU A 86 -10.32 -4.62 2.53
CA LEU A 86 -10.64 -4.75 1.10
C LEU A 86 -12.13 -4.95 0.86
#